data_AF-U5U1N6-F1
#
_entry.id   AF-U5U1N6-F1
#
_cell.length_a   1.000
_cell.length_b   1.000
_cell.length_c   1.000
_cell.angle_alpha   90.00
_cell.angle_beta   90.00
_cell.angle_gamma   90.00
#
_symmetry.space_group_name_H-M   'P 1'
#
loop_
_entity.id
_entity.type
_entity.pdbx_description
1 polymer ?
#
loop_
_entity_poly.entity_id
_entity_poly.type
_entity_poly.pdbx_seq_one_letter_code
_entity_poly.pdbx_strand_id
1 'polypeptide(L)'
;DGLRNEIQVVVTVLSLDPKDLYDVVAINAASASTQFAGLPFSGPVGGVRVALIDGQWVAFPTTEQLEGAVFDMVVAGRVVDSGDVAIMMVEAEATENVIALVDGGAQAPTEAVVAEGLEAAKPFIARLCRAQQDLAELAAKPTEEFPLFPPYGQDIYEAVEGTAKRELSEALSISGKQEREEKIDEIKLAVLDRLADDYAGREKELGAAFRSVTKKLVRQRILSDGFRIDGRGLADIRALSAEVAVVPRAHGSALFERGETQILGVTTLDMVKMAQQ
;
A
#
# COMPACT_ATOMS: atom_id res chain seq x y z
N ASP A 1 -1.45 13.62 12.59
CA ASP A 1 -1.89 12.28 13.02
C ASP A 1 -3.08 12.35 13.96
N GLY A 2 -4.00 11.40 13.87
CA GLY A 2 -5.04 11.22 14.87
C GLY A 2 -6.45 11.68 14.50
N LEU A 3 -6.77 11.88 13.22
CA LEU A 3 -8.17 12.06 12.80
C LEU A 3 -8.99 10.82 13.19
N ARG A 4 -10.15 11.04 13.83
CA ARG A 4 -11.06 9.98 14.31
C ARG A 4 -12.50 10.16 13.87
N ASN A 5 -12.83 11.29 13.26
CA ASN A 5 -14.12 11.48 12.62
C ASN A 5 -14.30 10.40 11.55
N GLU A 6 -15.49 9.83 11.49
CA GLU A 6 -15.87 8.95 10.40
C GLU A 6 -15.97 9.76 9.11
N ILE A 7 -15.21 9.36 8.09
CA ILE A 7 -15.22 9.98 6.78
C ILE A 7 -15.74 8.95 5.79
N GLN A 8 -16.79 9.31 5.06
CA GLN A 8 -17.37 8.47 4.02
C GLN A 8 -17.20 9.17 2.67
N VAL A 9 -16.73 8.41 1.69
CA VAL A 9 -16.68 8.84 0.29
C VAL A 9 -17.54 7.86 -0.50
N VAL A 10 -18.55 8.39 -1.20
CA VAL A 10 -19.45 7.60 -2.05
C VAL A 10 -19.30 8.10 -3.48
N VAL A 11 -18.86 7.20 -4.36
CA VAL A 11 -18.81 7.47 -5.80
C VAL A 11 -19.86 6.62 -6.48
N THR A 12 -20.77 7.28 -7.20
CA THR A 12 -21.83 6.63 -7.98
C THR A 12 -21.56 6.85 -9.46
N VAL A 13 -21.41 5.78 -10.23
CA VAL A 13 -21.30 5.85 -11.68
C VAL A 13 -22.69 6.07 -12.26
N LEU A 14 -22.97 7.30 -12.71
CA LEU A 14 -24.27 7.70 -13.25
C LEU A 14 -24.39 7.49 -14.77
N SER A 15 -23.27 7.60 -15.47
CA SER A 15 -23.17 7.43 -16.91
C SER A 15 -21.80 6.86 -17.24
N LEU A 16 -21.75 5.94 -18.19
CA LEU A 16 -20.53 5.28 -18.64
C LEU A 16 -20.62 5.05 -20.14
N ASP A 17 -19.66 5.59 -20.89
CA ASP A 17 -19.44 5.10 -22.25
C ASP A 17 -18.88 3.66 -22.14
N PRO A 18 -19.46 2.67 -22.84
CA PRO A 18 -18.97 1.28 -22.78
C PRO A 18 -17.50 1.11 -23.15
N LYS A 19 -16.88 2.09 -23.81
CA LYS A 19 -15.46 2.08 -24.17
C LYS A 19 -14.54 2.58 -23.06
N ASP A 20 -15.09 3.28 -22.06
CA ASP A 20 -14.30 3.90 -21.00
C ASP A 20 -14.22 3.03 -19.75
N LEU A 21 -13.12 3.18 -19.02
CA LEU A 21 -12.94 2.58 -17.70
C LEU A 21 -13.16 3.63 -16.62
N TYR A 22 -14.15 3.39 -15.75
CA TYR A 22 -14.59 4.40 -14.79
C TYR A 22 -13.71 4.50 -13.53
N ASP A 23 -12.93 3.46 -13.22
CA ASP A 23 -12.20 3.31 -11.96
C ASP A 23 -11.25 4.48 -11.67
N VAL A 24 -10.43 4.89 -12.64
CA VAL A 24 -9.49 6.01 -12.49
C VAL A 24 -10.20 7.36 -12.50
N VAL A 25 -11.35 7.47 -13.17
CA VAL A 25 -12.22 8.66 -13.05
C VAL A 25 -12.78 8.76 -11.62
N ALA A 26 -13.21 7.63 -11.05
CA ALA A 26 -13.74 7.55 -9.70
C ALA A 26 -12.69 7.93 -8.64
N ILE A 27 -11.40 7.57 -8.82
CA ILE A 27 -10.30 8.02 -7.95
C ILE A 27 -10.21 9.55 -7.91
N ASN A 28 -10.24 10.19 -9.09
CA ASN A 28 -10.16 11.65 -9.16
C ASN A 28 -11.41 12.33 -8.58
N ALA A 29 -12.61 11.76 -8.78
CA ALA A 29 -13.85 12.26 -8.18
C ALA A 29 -13.85 12.14 -6.64
N ALA A 30 -13.37 11.01 -6.11
CA ALA A 30 -13.19 10.79 -4.68
C ALA A 30 -12.21 11.80 -4.06
N SER A 31 -11.05 12.00 -4.71
CA SER A 31 -10.08 13.01 -4.28
C SER A 31 -10.66 14.42 -4.31
N ALA A 32 -11.28 14.80 -5.43
CA ALA A 32 -11.86 16.11 -5.60
C ALA A 32 -12.90 16.38 -4.50
N SER A 33 -13.93 15.52 -4.37
CA SER A 33 -14.97 15.67 -3.34
C SER A 33 -14.41 15.79 -1.92
N THR A 34 -13.38 15.01 -1.59
CA THR A 34 -12.68 15.09 -0.30
C THR A 34 -11.97 16.43 -0.12
N GLN A 35 -11.34 16.96 -1.17
CA GLN A 35 -10.73 18.28 -1.18
C GLN A 35 -11.75 19.40 -0.92
N PHE A 36 -12.97 19.29 -1.47
CA PHE A 36 -14.05 20.27 -1.24
C PHE A 36 -14.66 20.20 0.16
N ALA A 37 -14.47 19.08 0.87
CA ALA A 37 -15.14 18.83 2.13
C ALA A 37 -14.57 19.65 3.32
N GLY A 38 -13.47 20.38 3.14
CA GLY A 38 -12.84 21.15 4.22
C GLY A 38 -12.12 20.26 5.25
N LEU A 39 -11.74 19.05 4.87
CA LEU A 39 -11.05 18.09 5.73
C LEU A 39 -9.54 18.38 5.81
N PRO A 40 -8.85 17.98 6.91
CA PRO A 40 -7.39 18.06 7.03
C PRO A 40 -6.73 16.94 6.21
N PHE A 41 -6.81 17.07 4.89
CA PHE A 41 -6.38 16.10 3.89
C PHE A 41 -5.26 16.67 3.02
N SER A 42 -4.19 15.90 2.83
CA SER A 42 -3.04 16.28 2.00
C SER A 42 -3.25 15.96 0.52
N GLY A 43 -4.36 16.44 -0.03
CA GLY A 43 -4.70 16.37 -1.46
C GLY A 43 -4.21 17.57 -2.27
N PRO A 44 -4.61 17.67 -3.54
CA PRO A 44 -5.39 16.66 -4.28
C PRO A 44 -4.55 15.44 -4.69
N VAL A 45 -5.21 14.29 -4.83
CA VAL A 45 -4.65 13.06 -5.42
C VAL A 45 -5.13 12.91 -6.87
N GLY A 46 -4.20 12.76 -7.79
CA GLY A 46 -4.46 12.44 -9.19
C GLY A 46 -4.31 10.95 -9.43
N GLY A 47 -5.32 10.31 -10.01
CA GLY A 47 -5.29 8.89 -10.42
C GLY A 47 -5.36 8.75 -11.93
N VAL A 48 -4.47 7.97 -12.53
CA VAL A 48 -4.42 7.77 -13.98
C VAL A 48 -4.14 6.30 -14.30
N ARG A 49 -4.80 5.78 -15.33
CA ARG A 49 -4.40 4.54 -15.99
C ARG A 49 -3.46 4.90 -17.14
N VAL A 50 -2.31 4.28 -17.21
CA VAL A 50 -1.40 4.31 -18.36
C VAL A 50 -1.22 2.90 -18.88
N ALA A 51 -1.38 2.71 -20.18
CA ALA A 51 -1.12 1.43 -20.84
C ALA A 51 -0.03 1.56 -21.89
N LEU A 52 0.84 0.56 -21.99
CA LEU A 52 1.89 0.51 -23.00
C LEU A 52 1.35 -0.09 -24.29
N ILE A 53 1.07 0.75 -25.27
CA ILE A 53 0.48 0.39 -26.56
C ILE A 53 1.41 0.87 -27.66
N ASP A 54 1.87 -0.03 -28.53
CA ASP A 54 2.80 0.27 -29.63
C ASP A 54 4.04 1.09 -29.21
N GLY A 55 4.57 0.80 -28.02
CA GLY A 55 5.74 1.51 -27.45
C GLY A 55 5.43 2.88 -26.83
N GLN A 56 4.16 3.28 -26.72
CA GLN A 56 3.74 4.53 -26.11
C GLN A 56 2.89 4.28 -24.86
N TRP A 57 3.15 5.03 -23.79
CA TRP A 57 2.31 5.08 -22.60
C TRP A 57 1.09 5.99 -22.83
N VAL A 58 -0.06 5.37 -23.11
CA VAL A 58 -1.33 6.07 -23.37
C VAL A 58 -2.07 6.24 -22.05
N ALA A 59 -2.41 7.48 -21.69
CA ALA A 59 -3.22 7.77 -20.51
C ALA A 59 -4.72 7.68 -20.80
N PHE A 60 -5.48 7.15 -19.84
CA PHE A 60 -6.91 6.87 -19.96
C PHE A 60 -7.25 6.09 -21.25
N PRO A 61 -6.61 4.92 -21.48
CA PRO A 61 -6.91 4.11 -22.65
C PRO A 61 -8.36 3.60 -22.60
N THR A 62 -8.98 3.47 -23.76
CA THR A 62 -10.27 2.79 -23.89
C THR A 62 -10.10 1.27 -23.81
N THR A 63 -11.21 0.56 -23.60
CA THR A 63 -11.23 -0.91 -23.64
C THR A 63 -10.72 -1.47 -24.97
N GLU A 64 -11.07 -0.85 -26.10
CA GLU A 64 -10.53 -1.19 -27.43
C GLU A 64 -9.01 -0.96 -27.52
N GLN A 65 -8.49 0.13 -26.95
CA GLN A 65 -7.06 0.42 -26.97
C GLN A 65 -6.26 -0.59 -26.14
N LEU A 66 -6.84 -1.11 -25.05
CA LEU A 66 -6.19 -2.12 -24.20
C LEU A 66 -5.97 -3.46 -24.90
N GLU A 67 -6.72 -3.78 -25.97
CA GLU A 67 -6.50 -5.01 -26.75
C GLU A 67 -5.08 -5.08 -27.34
N GLY A 68 -4.49 -3.92 -27.65
CA GLY A 68 -3.12 -3.77 -28.14
C GLY A 68 -2.10 -3.41 -27.07
N ALA A 69 -2.47 -3.38 -25.79
CA ALA A 69 -1.56 -3.05 -24.71
C ALA A 69 -0.75 -4.28 -24.28
N VAL A 70 0.54 -4.11 -24.01
CA VAL A 70 1.39 -5.15 -23.39
C VAL A 70 1.41 -5.04 -21.85
N PHE A 71 0.99 -3.89 -21.32
CA PHE A 71 0.97 -3.60 -19.89
C PHE A 71 -0.11 -2.57 -19.57
N ASP A 72 -0.88 -2.80 -18.52
CA ASP A 72 -1.89 -1.88 -17.98
C ASP A 72 -1.47 -1.52 -16.54
N MET A 73 -1.39 -0.22 -16.24
CA MET A 73 -0.95 0.28 -14.95
C MET A 73 -1.77 1.48 -14.49
N VAL A 74 -2.41 1.34 -13.34
CA VAL A 74 -3.03 2.43 -12.59
C VAL A 74 -2.03 3.01 -11.60
N VAL A 75 -1.85 4.33 -11.65
CA VAL A 75 -0.95 5.08 -10.77
C VAL A 75 -1.73 6.21 -10.11
N ALA A 76 -1.55 6.36 -8.80
CA ALA A 76 -2.06 7.53 -8.07
C ALA A 76 -0.96 8.22 -7.28
N GLY A 77 -1.01 9.55 -7.24
CA GLY A 77 -0.02 10.36 -6.55
C GLY A 77 -0.50 11.78 -6.28
N ARG A 78 0.37 12.58 -5.67
CA ARG A 78 0.13 14.00 -5.40
C ARG A 78 1.32 14.84 -5.84
N VAL A 79 1.09 16.12 -6.08
CA VAL A 79 2.17 17.09 -6.27
C VAL A 79 2.68 17.53 -4.89
N VAL A 80 4.00 17.50 -4.69
CA VAL A 80 4.66 18.01 -3.47
C VAL A 80 5.11 19.45 -3.66
N ASP A 81 5.47 20.13 -2.57
CA ASP A 81 5.84 21.57 -2.57
C ASP A 81 6.95 21.95 -3.56
N SER A 82 7.81 21.00 -3.94
CA SER A 82 8.85 21.21 -4.95
C SER A 82 8.33 21.27 -6.40
N GLY A 83 7.06 20.94 -6.63
CA GLY A 83 6.43 20.79 -7.95
C GLY A 83 6.54 19.39 -8.56
N ASP A 84 7.29 18.47 -7.93
CA ASP A 84 7.40 17.08 -8.37
C ASP A 84 6.17 16.24 -7.98
N VAL A 85 5.97 15.10 -8.65
CA VAL A 85 4.90 14.14 -8.36
C VAL A 85 5.42 13.02 -7.49
N ALA A 86 4.89 12.92 -6.27
CA ALA A 86 5.07 11.78 -5.39
C ALA A 86 4.02 10.70 -5.71
N ILE A 87 4.46 9.59 -6.29
CA ILE A 87 3.64 8.39 -6.48
C ILE A 87 3.35 7.75 -5.12
N MET A 88 2.10 7.40 -4.88
CA MET A 88 1.60 6.88 -3.60
C MET A 88 0.97 5.49 -3.71
N MET A 89 0.45 5.13 -4.87
CA MET A 89 -0.19 3.84 -5.14
C MET A 89 0.07 3.44 -6.59
N VAL A 90 0.33 2.15 -6.80
CA VAL A 90 0.47 1.51 -8.11
C VAL A 90 -0.27 0.18 -8.06
N GLU A 91 -1.13 -0.07 -9.05
CA GLU A 91 -1.75 -1.35 -9.34
C GLU A 91 -1.52 -1.64 -10.83
N ALA A 92 -0.89 -2.75 -11.17
CA ALA A 92 -0.44 -2.99 -12.53
C ALA A 92 -0.41 -4.47 -12.91
N GLU A 93 -0.61 -4.75 -14.19
CA GLU A 93 -0.64 -6.09 -14.74
C GLU A 93 -0.18 -6.12 -16.20
N ALA A 94 0.30 -7.29 -16.64
CA ALA A 94 0.39 -7.58 -18.06
C ALA A 94 -1.00 -8.00 -18.58
N THR A 95 -1.26 -7.76 -19.86
CA THR A 95 -2.57 -8.05 -20.47
C THR A 95 -2.66 -9.49 -20.99
N GLU A 96 -3.88 -9.96 -21.30
CA GLU A 96 -4.11 -11.30 -21.86
C GLU A 96 -3.34 -11.56 -23.17
N ASN A 97 -3.19 -10.52 -24.01
CA ASN A 97 -2.54 -10.61 -25.31
C ASN A 97 -1.01 -10.39 -25.27
N VAL A 98 -0.42 -10.14 -24.10
CA VAL A 98 0.98 -9.71 -23.98
C VAL A 98 1.97 -10.65 -24.70
N ILE A 99 1.77 -11.97 -24.59
CA ILE A 99 2.67 -12.96 -25.21
C ILE A 99 2.63 -12.83 -26.73
N ALA A 100 1.43 -12.78 -27.31
CA ALA A 100 1.25 -12.67 -28.75
C ALA A 100 1.79 -11.34 -29.30
N LEU A 101 1.61 -10.24 -28.57
CA LEU A 101 2.12 -8.93 -28.96
C LEU A 101 3.66 -8.90 -28.92
N VAL A 102 4.28 -9.44 -27.87
CA VAL A 102 5.74 -9.51 -27.75
C VAL A 102 6.35 -10.42 -28.82
N ASP A 103 5.75 -11.59 -29.09
CA ASP A 103 6.15 -12.47 -30.20
C ASP A 103 5.98 -11.79 -31.57
N GLY A 104 4.99 -10.90 -31.68
CA GLY A 104 4.76 -10.03 -32.84
C GLY A 104 5.72 -8.85 -32.97
N GLY A 105 6.64 -8.66 -32.01
CA GLY A 105 7.67 -7.62 -32.04
C GLY A 105 7.45 -6.45 -31.06
N ALA A 106 6.40 -6.48 -30.23
CA ALA A 106 6.22 -5.49 -29.19
C ALA A 106 7.28 -5.61 -28.08
N GLN A 107 7.54 -4.51 -27.39
CA GLN A 107 8.47 -4.49 -26.27
C GLN A 107 7.88 -5.22 -25.05
N ALA A 108 8.64 -6.15 -24.46
CA ALA A 108 8.22 -6.84 -23.25
C ALA A 108 8.21 -5.91 -22.02
N PRO A 109 7.24 -6.03 -21.11
CA PRO A 109 7.12 -5.17 -19.92
C PRO A 109 8.07 -5.60 -18.80
N THR A 110 9.37 -5.38 -19.00
CA THR A 110 10.42 -5.60 -17.97
C THR A 110 10.39 -4.51 -16.90
N GLU A 111 11.14 -4.67 -15.81
CA GLU A 111 11.20 -3.69 -14.71
C GLU A 111 11.62 -2.29 -15.18
N ALA A 112 12.53 -2.21 -16.17
CA ALA A 112 12.94 -0.94 -16.75
C ALA A 112 11.77 -0.24 -17.47
N VAL A 113 11.01 -1.00 -18.25
CA VAL A 113 9.84 -0.51 -18.98
C VAL A 113 8.74 -0.07 -18.01
N VAL A 114 8.48 -0.85 -16.96
CA VAL A 114 7.52 -0.47 -15.90
C VAL A 114 7.95 0.83 -15.21
N ALA A 115 9.25 1.00 -14.92
CA ALA A 115 9.76 2.24 -14.34
C ALA A 115 9.57 3.45 -15.28
N GLU A 116 9.77 3.28 -16.59
CA GLU A 116 9.44 4.31 -17.59
C GLU A 116 7.95 4.66 -17.57
N GLY A 117 7.07 3.68 -17.41
CA GLY A 117 5.63 3.91 -17.27
C GLY A 117 5.26 4.72 -16.03
N LEU A 118 5.94 4.50 -14.91
CA LEU A 118 5.74 5.30 -13.69
C LEU A 118 6.13 6.77 -13.92
N GLU A 119 7.24 7.02 -14.62
CA GLU A 119 7.64 8.38 -15.00
C GLU A 119 6.67 9.01 -16.00
N ALA A 120 6.19 8.23 -16.99
CA ALA A 120 5.21 8.67 -17.98
C ALA A 120 3.86 9.03 -17.36
N ALA A 121 3.49 8.44 -16.22
CA ALA A 121 2.25 8.76 -15.50
C ALA A 121 2.30 10.13 -14.80
N LYS A 122 3.48 10.60 -14.37
CA LYS A 122 3.61 11.82 -13.54
C LYS A 122 3.02 13.08 -14.19
N PRO A 123 3.28 13.40 -15.48
CA PRO A 123 2.70 14.59 -16.10
C PRO A 123 1.16 14.59 -16.10
N PHE A 124 0.53 13.42 -16.23
CA PHE A 124 -0.93 13.31 -16.18
C PHE A 124 -1.45 13.51 -14.75
N ILE A 125 -0.80 12.89 -13.76
CA ILE A 125 -1.12 13.09 -12.33
C ILE A 125 -1.00 14.57 -11.97
N ALA A 126 0.08 15.25 -12.37
CA ALA A 126 0.27 16.67 -12.11
C ALA A 126 -0.87 17.52 -12.70
N ARG A 127 -1.30 17.24 -13.94
CA ARG A 127 -2.44 17.92 -14.58
C ARG A 127 -3.75 17.67 -13.83
N LEU A 128 -4.01 16.43 -13.41
CA LEU A 128 -5.21 16.07 -12.65
C LEU A 128 -5.24 16.76 -11.29
N CYS A 129 -4.12 16.75 -10.56
CA CYS A 129 -3.98 17.48 -9.30
C CYS A 129 -4.20 18.98 -9.51
N ARG A 130 -3.61 19.57 -10.57
CA ARG A 130 -3.79 21.00 -10.86
C ARG A 130 -5.24 21.35 -11.16
N ALA A 131 -5.93 20.56 -11.98
CA ALA A 131 -7.33 20.78 -12.29
C ALA A 131 -8.22 20.71 -11.04
N GLN A 132 -7.97 19.76 -10.14
CA GLN A 132 -8.66 19.67 -8.85
C GLN A 132 -8.36 20.87 -7.95
N GLN A 133 -7.11 21.33 -7.92
CA GLN A 133 -6.70 22.50 -7.16
C GLN A 133 -7.36 23.79 -7.69
N ASP A 134 -7.38 23.99 -9.01
CA ASP A 134 -8.07 25.12 -9.65
C ASP A 134 -9.55 25.15 -9.28
N LEU A 135 -10.20 23.98 -9.26
CA LEU A 135 -11.60 23.88 -8.83
C LEU A 135 -11.77 24.18 -7.34
N ALA A 136 -10.84 23.72 -6.49
CA ALA A 136 -10.85 23.98 -5.05
C ALA A 136 -10.67 25.47 -4.73
N GLU A 137 -9.80 26.18 -5.46
CA GLU A 137 -9.62 27.64 -5.31
C GLU A 137 -10.91 28.43 -5.57
N LEU A 138 -11.79 27.91 -6.45
CA LEU A 138 -13.06 28.55 -6.78
C LEU A 138 -14.19 28.22 -5.81
N ALA A 139 -14.20 27.01 -5.23
CA ALA A 139 -15.40 26.47 -4.57
C ALA A 139 -15.17 25.60 -3.33
N ALA A 140 -13.92 25.37 -2.90
CA ALA A 140 -13.67 24.57 -1.68
C ALA A 140 -14.18 25.30 -0.44
N LYS A 141 -14.74 24.52 0.49
CA LYS A 141 -15.04 25.00 1.83
C LYS A 141 -13.73 25.33 2.55
N PRO A 142 -13.74 26.32 3.45
CA PRO A 142 -12.61 26.53 4.35
C PRO A 142 -12.33 25.24 5.12
N THR A 143 -11.06 24.95 5.36
CA THR A 143 -10.67 23.81 6.20
C THR A 143 -11.20 24.04 7.61
N GLU A 144 -11.97 23.08 8.13
CA GLU A 144 -12.49 23.13 9.48
C GLU A 144 -11.43 22.64 10.49
N GLU A 145 -11.53 23.10 11.73
CA GLU A 145 -10.71 22.57 12.80
C GLU A 145 -11.27 21.23 13.29
N PHE A 146 -10.53 20.16 13.05
CA PHE A 146 -10.88 18.84 13.55
C PHE A 146 -10.10 18.52 14.83
N PRO A 147 -10.76 17.93 15.85
CA PRO A 147 -10.03 17.42 17.01
C PRO A 147 -9.13 16.27 16.57
N LEU A 148 -7.84 16.43 16.85
CA LEU A 148 -6.85 15.39 16.61
C LEU A 148 -6.60 14.62 17.90
N PHE A 149 -6.48 13.30 17.78
CA PHE A 149 -6.19 12.38 18.86
C PHE A 149 -4.87 11.66 18.58
N PRO A 150 -3.72 12.29 18.85
CA PRO A 150 -2.43 11.63 18.80
C PRO A 150 -2.46 10.34 19.65
N PRO A 151 -1.77 9.28 19.21
CA PRO A 151 -1.79 8.01 19.92
C PRO A 151 -1.08 8.05 21.28
N TYR A 152 -0.21 9.05 21.50
CA TYR A 152 0.54 9.28 22.75
C TYR A 152 1.12 10.70 22.78
N GLY A 153 1.39 11.20 23.99
CA GLY A 153 2.21 12.40 24.21
C GLY A 153 3.71 12.15 24.08
N GLN A 154 4.47 13.21 23.79
CA GLN A 154 5.93 13.15 23.64
C GLN A 154 6.63 12.72 24.93
N ASP A 155 6.11 13.18 26.07
CA ASP A 155 6.53 12.78 27.42
C ASP A 155 6.47 11.26 27.63
N ILE A 156 5.37 10.64 27.21
CA ILE A 156 5.18 9.18 27.27
C ILE A 156 6.13 8.47 26.32
N TYR A 157 6.30 9.00 25.11
CA TYR A 157 7.22 8.41 24.14
C TYR A 157 8.65 8.36 24.69
N GLU A 158 9.12 9.46 25.28
CA GLU A 158 10.47 9.57 25.86
C GLU A 158 10.64 8.65 27.07
N ALA A 159 9.64 8.57 27.95
CA ALA A 159 9.66 7.66 29.10
C ALA A 159 9.70 6.19 28.67
N VAL A 160 8.87 5.80 27.69
CA VAL A 160 8.87 4.44 27.13
C VAL A 160 10.17 4.14 26.40
N GLU A 161 10.70 5.07 25.58
CA GLU A 161 11.97 4.89 24.90
C GLU A 161 13.12 4.72 25.92
N GLY A 162 13.20 5.58 26.93
CA GLY A 162 14.22 5.50 27.97
C GLY A 162 14.19 4.17 28.74
N THR A 163 12.99 3.66 29.02
CA THR A 163 12.80 2.43 29.80
C THR A 163 12.99 1.16 28.97
N ALA A 164 12.45 1.12 27.75
CA ALA A 164 12.36 -0.11 26.96
C ALA A 164 13.56 -0.32 26.02
N LYS A 165 14.23 0.75 25.56
CA LYS A 165 15.12 0.71 24.39
C LYS A 165 16.20 -0.36 24.47
N ARG A 166 16.85 -0.52 25.62
CA ARG A 166 17.95 -1.50 25.77
C ARG A 166 17.41 -2.93 25.67
N GLU A 167 16.47 -3.29 26.54
CA GLU A 167 15.88 -4.63 26.60
C GLU A 167 15.19 -5.00 25.28
N LEU A 168 14.49 -4.04 24.67
CA LEU A 168 13.81 -4.22 23.39
C LEU A 168 14.82 -4.40 22.25
N SER A 169 15.94 -3.67 22.24
CA SER A 169 16.99 -3.89 21.24
C SER A 169 17.60 -5.28 21.35
N GLU A 170 17.84 -5.79 22.55
CA GLU A 170 18.32 -7.15 22.78
C GLU A 170 17.29 -8.19 22.27
N ALA A 171 16.01 -8.03 22.63
CA ALA A 171 14.95 -8.93 22.18
C ALA A 171 14.75 -8.94 20.65
N LEU A 172 14.93 -7.80 19.99
CA LEU A 172 14.85 -7.70 18.52
C LEU A 172 15.98 -8.43 17.79
N SER A 173 16.98 -8.97 18.51
CA SER A 173 18.02 -9.85 17.93
C SER A 173 17.63 -11.33 17.92
N ILE A 174 16.54 -11.70 18.59
CA ILE A 174 16.06 -13.09 18.66
C ILE A 174 15.47 -13.45 17.28
N SER A 175 16.01 -14.48 16.63
CA SER A 175 15.59 -14.90 15.29
C SER A 175 14.23 -15.63 15.31
N GLY A 176 14.02 -16.50 16.30
CA GLY A 176 12.78 -17.27 16.47
C GLY A 176 11.57 -16.36 16.71
N LYS A 177 10.51 -16.51 15.90
CA LYS A 177 9.33 -15.64 16.00
C LYS A 177 8.65 -15.74 17.36
N GLN A 178 8.32 -16.95 17.80
CA GLN A 178 7.59 -17.18 19.05
C GLN A 178 8.40 -16.67 20.25
N GLU A 179 9.66 -17.08 20.36
CA GLU A 179 10.57 -16.63 21.42
C GLU A 179 10.72 -15.10 21.43
N ARG A 180 10.84 -14.47 20.25
CA ARG A 180 10.92 -13.01 20.13
C ARG A 180 9.61 -12.33 20.56
N GLU A 181 8.45 -12.84 20.13
CA GLU A 181 7.15 -12.27 20.46
C GLU A 181 6.87 -12.39 21.96
N GLU A 182 7.12 -13.55 22.56
CA GLU A 182 7.05 -13.77 24.01
C GLU A 182 7.95 -12.80 24.75
N LYS A 183 9.20 -12.62 24.30
CA LYS A 183 10.13 -11.70 24.95
C LYS A 183 9.70 -10.24 24.83
N ILE A 184 9.20 -9.83 23.67
CA ILE A 184 8.70 -8.47 23.45
C ILE A 184 7.46 -8.21 24.34
N ASP A 185 6.57 -9.19 24.49
CA ASP A 185 5.40 -9.07 25.36
C ASP A 185 5.78 -9.02 26.84
N GLU A 186 6.76 -9.81 27.30
CA GLU A 186 7.32 -9.68 28.64
C GLU A 186 7.86 -8.27 28.90
N ILE A 187 8.66 -7.74 27.97
CA ILE A 187 9.23 -6.39 28.07
C ILE A 187 8.12 -5.35 28.08
N LYS A 188 7.11 -5.51 27.21
CA LYS A 188 5.97 -4.60 27.16
C LYS A 188 5.25 -4.57 28.50
N LEU A 189 4.92 -5.72 29.09
CA LEU A 189 4.25 -5.79 30.39
C LEU A 189 5.11 -5.15 31.48
N ALA A 190 6.41 -5.44 31.52
CA ALA A 190 7.33 -4.83 32.49
C ALA A 190 7.44 -3.30 32.33
N VAL A 191 7.45 -2.79 31.10
CA VAL A 191 7.48 -1.34 30.82
C VAL A 191 6.17 -0.68 31.23
N LEU A 192 5.02 -1.31 30.92
CA LEU A 192 3.71 -0.81 31.33
C LEU A 192 3.59 -0.75 32.85
N ASP A 193 4.04 -1.79 33.56
CA ASP A 193 4.01 -1.87 35.02
C ASP A 193 4.91 -0.80 35.66
N ARG A 194 6.16 -0.66 35.19
CA ARG A 194 7.11 0.36 35.69
C ARG A 194 6.62 1.80 35.53
N LEU A 195 5.82 2.07 34.50
CA LEU A 195 5.33 3.41 34.16
C LEU A 195 3.87 3.63 34.56
N ALA A 196 3.20 2.64 35.17
CA ALA A 196 1.77 2.69 35.45
C ALA A 196 1.42 3.83 36.43
N ASP A 197 2.19 3.96 37.52
CA ASP A 197 1.93 4.96 38.56
C ASP A 197 2.18 6.39 38.07
N ASP A 198 3.26 6.59 37.30
CA ASP A 198 3.65 7.91 36.77
C ASP A 198 2.68 8.43 35.68
N TYR A 199 1.99 7.51 34.99
CA TYR A 199 1.10 7.81 33.86
C TYR A 199 -0.30 7.20 34.02
N ALA A 200 -0.81 7.16 35.26
CA ALA A 200 -2.13 6.61 35.57
C ALA A 200 -3.24 7.22 34.69
N GLY A 201 -4.07 6.37 34.07
CA GLY A 201 -5.12 6.77 33.13
C GLY A 201 -4.66 6.99 31.68
N ARG A 202 -3.38 6.80 31.36
CA ARG A 202 -2.80 6.92 30.01
C ARG A 202 -2.18 5.60 29.51
N GLU A 203 -2.68 4.46 29.98
CA GLU A 203 -2.14 3.13 29.69
C GLU A 203 -2.19 2.79 28.19
N LYS A 204 -3.22 3.27 27.49
CA LYS A 204 -3.34 3.12 26.03
C LYS A 204 -2.22 3.86 25.28
N GLU A 205 -1.80 5.01 25.79
CA GLU A 205 -0.70 5.79 25.21
C GLU A 205 0.64 5.07 25.39
N LEU A 206 0.89 4.50 26.58
CA LEU A 206 2.09 3.69 26.83
C LEU A 206 2.19 2.52 25.84
N GLY A 207 1.09 1.80 25.62
CA GLY A 207 1.06 0.69 24.66
C GLY A 207 1.29 1.14 23.20
N ALA A 208 0.78 2.31 22.81
CA ALA A 208 0.97 2.86 21.47
C ALA A 208 2.38 3.43 21.26
N ALA A 209 2.95 4.07 22.28
CA ALA A 209 4.32 4.54 22.31
C ALA A 209 5.31 3.37 22.23
N PHE A 210 5.07 2.29 22.99
CA PHE A 210 5.89 1.08 22.93
C PHE A 210 5.98 0.53 21.50
N ARG A 211 4.83 0.36 20.82
CA ARG A 211 4.81 -0.07 19.40
C ARG A 211 5.61 0.85 18.49
N SER A 212 5.56 2.15 18.74
CA SER A 212 6.26 3.16 17.93
C SER A 212 7.77 3.16 18.18
N VAL A 213 8.20 2.94 19.42
CA VAL A 213 9.61 2.70 19.77
C VAL A 213 10.10 1.41 19.11
N THR A 214 9.35 0.31 19.19
CA THR A 214 9.68 -0.94 18.49
C THR A 214 9.85 -0.72 16.99
N LYS A 215 8.90 -0.01 16.35
CA LYS A 215 8.99 0.35 14.93
C LYS A 215 10.25 1.15 14.60
N LYS A 216 10.62 2.13 15.44
CA LYS A 216 11.85 2.94 15.26
C LYS A 216 13.10 2.07 15.35
N LEU A 217 13.20 1.21 16.36
CA LEU A 217 14.37 0.35 16.57
C LEU A 217 14.54 -0.69 15.46
N VAL A 218 13.45 -1.31 15.00
CA VAL A 218 13.48 -2.23 13.86
C VAL A 218 13.98 -1.53 12.60
N ARG A 219 13.45 -0.34 12.29
CA ARG A 219 13.89 0.45 11.13
C ARG A 219 15.36 0.86 11.24
N GLN A 220 15.79 1.29 12.43
CA GLN A 220 17.17 1.69 12.68
C GLN A 220 18.12 0.52 12.40
N ARG A 221 17.82 -0.68 12.92
CA ARG A 221 18.64 -1.88 12.71
C ARG A 221 18.73 -2.31 11.26
N ILE A 222 17.62 -2.26 10.52
CA ILE A 222 17.64 -2.57 9.09
C ILE A 222 18.62 -1.65 8.35
N LEU A 223 18.66 -0.37 8.73
CA LEU A 223 19.53 0.64 8.11
C LEU A 223 21.00 0.57 8.59
N SER A 224 21.25 0.29 9.86
CA SER A 224 22.60 0.30 10.45
C SER A 224 23.31 -1.05 10.35
N ASP A 225 22.57 -2.13 10.62
CA ASP A 225 23.13 -3.46 10.82
C ASP A 225 22.94 -4.34 9.57
N GLY A 226 22.02 -3.95 8.67
CA GLY A 226 21.72 -4.70 7.43
C GLY A 226 20.93 -6.00 7.65
N PHE A 227 20.42 -6.22 8.87
CA PHE A 227 19.64 -7.40 9.23
C PHE A 227 18.18 -7.04 9.54
N ARG A 228 17.29 -7.97 9.19
CA ARG A 228 15.86 -7.90 9.46
C ARG A 228 15.54 -8.50 10.82
N ILE A 229 14.34 -8.21 11.33
CA ILE A 229 13.86 -8.66 12.65
C ILE A 229 13.89 -10.18 12.83
N ASP A 230 13.79 -10.95 11.74
CA ASP A 230 13.81 -12.42 11.73
C ASP A 230 15.20 -12.99 11.41
N GLY A 231 16.26 -12.18 11.51
CA GLY A 231 17.66 -12.60 11.32
C GLY A 231 18.11 -12.72 9.87
N ARG A 232 17.21 -12.47 8.91
CA ARG A 232 17.53 -12.50 7.47
C ARG A 232 18.28 -11.26 7.00
N GLY A 233 19.12 -11.42 5.98
CA GLY A 233 19.65 -10.32 5.19
C GLY A 233 18.58 -9.63 4.36
N LEU A 234 18.93 -8.48 3.75
CA LEU A 234 18.00 -7.64 3.00
C LEU A 234 17.39 -8.36 1.78
N ALA A 235 18.18 -9.21 1.10
CA ALA A 235 17.78 -9.94 -0.09
C ALA A 235 17.29 -11.38 0.18
N ASP A 236 17.41 -11.87 1.42
CA ASP A 236 17.11 -13.26 1.72
C ASP A 236 15.60 -13.55 1.65
N ILE A 237 15.23 -14.57 0.88
CA ILE A 237 13.88 -15.11 0.82
C ILE A 237 13.71 -16.11 1.97
N ARG A 238 12.50 -16.17 2.56
CA ARG A 238 12.15 -17.20 3.57
C ARG A 238 12.22 -18.60 2.95
N ALA A 239 12.31 -19.63 3.78
CA ALA A 239 12.22 -21.02 3.35
C ALA A 239 11.01 -21.22 2.42
N LEU A 240 11.24 -21.86 1.28
CA LEU A 240 10.25 -22.15 0.27
C LEU A 240 9.92 -23.64 0.30
N SER A 241 8.64 -23.96 0.21
CA SER A 241 8.15 -25.31 -0.07
C SER A 241 7.08 -25.22 -1.15
N ALA A 242 7.09 -26.18 -2.07
CA ALA A 242 6.10 -26.28 -3.12
C ALA A 242 5.78 -27.77 -3.33
N GLU A 243 4.51 -28.11 -3.18
CA GLU A 243 3.98 -29.46 -3.38
C GLU A 243 2.74 -29.39 -4.28
N VAL A 244 2.56 -30.41 -5.12
CA VAL A 244 1.38 -30.58 -5.97
C VAL A 244 0.64 -31.86 -5.59
N ALA A 245 -0.63 -31.96 -5.97
CA ALA A 245 -1.49 -33.12 -5.71
C ALA A 245 -1.73 -33.41 -4.20
N VAL A 246 -1.81 -32.34 -3.40
CA VAL A 246 -2.03 -32.39 -1.93
C VAL A 246 -3.47 -32.66 -1.50
N VAL A 247 -4.46 -32.33 -2.34
CA VAL A 247 -5.89 -32.56 -2.06
C VAL A 247 -6.41 -33.71 -2.93
N PRO A 248 -6.89 -34.82 -2.33
CA PRO A 248 -7.49 -35.92 -3.07
C PRO A 248 -8.72 -35.47 -3.88
N ARG A 249 -8.94 -36.10 -5.04
CA ARG A 249 -10.10 -35.92 -5.96
C ARG A 249 -10.21 -34.58 -6.69
N ALA A 250 -9.51 -33.53 -6.28
CA ALA A 250 -9.47 -32.27 -7.03
C ALA A 250 -8.86 -32.48 -8.43
N HIS A 251 -9.25 -31.67 -9.41
CA HIS A 251 -8.64 -31.72 -10.76
C HIS A 251 -7.16 -31.30 -10.70
N GLY A 252 -6.85 -30.29 -9.91
CA GLY A 252 -5.49 -29.90 -9.55
C GLY A 252 -5.43 -29.32 -8.14
N SER A 253 -4.31 -29.49 -7.46
CA SER A 253 -4.06 -28.84 -6.18
C SER A 253 -2.57 -28.59 -5.97
N ALA A 254 -2.26 -27.53 -5.24
CA ALA A 254 -0.90 -27.17 -4.86
C ALA A 254 -0.86 -26.55 -3.47
N LEU A 255 0.18 -26.86 -2.70
CA LEU A 255 0.52 -26.20 -1.44
C LEU A 255 1.81 -25.44 -1.65
N PHE A 256 1.76 -24.12 -1.49
CA PHE A 256 2.93 -23.26 -1.53
C PHE A 256 3.16 -22.62 -0.18
N GLU A 257 4.39 -22.71 0.32
CA GLU A 257 4.82 -22.08 1.56
C GLU A 257 6.01 -21.16 1.34
N ARG A 258 5.98 -20.00 1.99
CA ARG A 258 7.11 -19.07 2.06
C ARG A 258 7.24 -18.54 3.49
N GLY A 259 8.00 -19.26 4.30
CA GLY A 259 7.99 -19.14 5.76
C GLY A 259 6.61 -19.51 6.31
N GLU A 260 6.04 -18.68 7.18
CA GLU A 260 4.71 -18.94 7.77
C GLU A 260 3.53 -18.62 6.84
N THR A 261 3.78 -18.02 5.67
CA THR A 261 2.73 -17.84 4.67
C THR A 261 2.51 -19.16 3.95
N GLN A 262 1.34 -19.77 4.15
CA GLN A 262 0.92 -21.00 3.50
C GLN A 262 -0.33 -20.74 2.64
N ILE A 263 -0.30 -21.19 1.38
CA ILE A 263 -1.39 -21.04 0.43
C ILE A 263 -1.74 -22.41 -0.14
N LEU A 264 -3.00 -22.83 0.01
CA LEU A 264 -3.56 -23.99 -0.66
C LEU A 264 -4.33 -23.53 -1.90
N GLY A 265 -3.80 -23.83 -3.08
CA GLY A 265 -4.48 -23.66 -4.36
C GLY A 265 -5.22 -24.92 -4.76
N VAL A 266 -6.47 -24.79 -5.22
CA VAL A 266 -7.26 -25.88 -5.77
C VAL A 266 -7.84 -25.44 -7.11
N THR A 267 -7.61 -26.24 -8.14
CA THR A 267 -8.08 -25.99 -9.50
C THR A 267 -9.25 -26.89 -9.81
N THR A 268 -10.29 -26.30 -10.39
CA THR A 268 -11.45 -27.00 -10.93
C THR A 268 -11.59 -26.66 -12.41
N LEU A 269 -11.74 -27.67 -13.25
CA LEU A 269 -12.05 -27.54 -14.66
C LEU A 269 -13.51 -27.95 -14.87
N ASP A 270 -14.23 -27.19 -15.69
CA ASP A 270 -15.58 -27.51 -16.12
C ASP A 270 -15.79 -27.01 -17.55
N MET A 271 -16.94 -27.31 -18.14
CA MET A 271 -17.36 -26.79 -19.43
C MET A 271 -17.45 -25.25 -19.40
N VAL A 272 -17.20 -24.61 -20.55
CA VAL A 272 -17.31 -23.15 -20.73
C VAL A 272 -18.65 -22.59 -20.28
N LYS A 273 -19.73 -23.38 -20.35
CA LYS A 273 -21.07 -22.99 -19.85
C LYS A 273 -21.12 -22.67 -18.35
N MET A 274 -20.11 -23.09 -17.58
CA MET A 274 -19.97 -22.83 -16.14
C MET A 274 -19.11 -21.58 -15.87
N ALA A 275 -18.60 -20.91 -16.90
CA ALA A 275 -17.96 -19.61 -16.74
C ALA A 275 -18.99 -18.61 -16.15
N GLN A 276 -18.53 -17.76 -15.24
CA GLN A 276 -19.37 -16.71 -14.67
C GLN A 276 -19.83 -15.77 -15.79
N GLN A 277 -21.14 -15.55 -15.86
CA GLN A 277 -21.76 -14.58 -16.78
C GLN A 277 -21.64 -13.16 -16.24
#